data_AF-A0A3Q8XCP6-F1
#
_entry.id   AF-A0A3Q8XCP6-F1
#
_cell.length_a   1.000
_cell.length_b   1.000
_cell.length_c   1.000
_cell.angle_alpha   90.00
_cell.angle_beta   90.00
_cell.angle_gamma   90.00
#
_symmetry.space_group_name_H-M   'P 1'
#
loop_
_entity.id
_entity.type
_entity.pdbx_description
1 polymer ?
#
loop_
_entity_poly.entity_id
_entity_poly.type
_entity_poly.pdbx_seq_one_letter_code
_entity_poly.pdbx_strand_id
1 'polypeptide(L)'
;MFNLYEFRKFLLHDSLKFIVVIGYSFSDDHINRLLQQSMQQRIYTKIIIVAPYDQESDHELAIMNKLMINSFNDRFIFLNETAKEFMEKLSSDFFIDKYPQDPDMPF
;
A
#
# COMPACT_ATOMS: atom_id res chain seq x y z
N MET A 1 -10.75 19.16 4.14
CA MET A 1 -11.06 18.22 5.26
C MET A 1 -11.88 16.99 4.83
N PHE A 2 -12.74 17.05 3.80
CA PHE A 2 -13.54 15.89 3.34
C PHE A 2 -12.71 14.67 2.88
N ASN A 3 -11.72 14.88 1.99
CA ASN A 3 -10.92 13.77 1.45
C ASN A 3 -10.16 12.97 2.52
N LEU A 4 -9.71 13.64 3.58
CA LEU A 4 -9.01 12.99 4.69
C LEU A 4 -9.95 12.16 5.56
N TYR A 5 -11.19 12.63 5.75
CA TYR A 5 -12.22 11.90 6.47
C TYR A 5 -12.62 10.61 5.72
N GLU A 6 -12.90 10.72 4.43
CA GLU A 6 -13.21 9.55 3.59
C GLU A 6 -12.03 8.58 3.52
N PHE A 7 -10.81 9.09 3.35
CA PHE A 7 -9.60 8.25 3.36
C PHE A 7 -9.46 7.45 4.65
N ARG A 8 -9.63 8.10 5.81
CA ARG A 8 -9.60 7.41 7.11
C ARG A 8 -10.71 6.37 7.23
N LYS A 9 -11.93 6.67 6.76
CA LYS A 9 -13.07 5.75 6.79
C LYS A 9 -12.77 4.47 5.99
N PHE A 10 -12.22 4.60 4.77
CA PHE A 10 -11.85 3.44 3.95
C PHE A 10 -10.65 2.67 4.51
N LEU A 11 -9.63 3.38 5.03
CA LEU A 11 -8.45 2.75 5.65
C LEU A 11 -8.77 1.88 6.87
N LEU A 12 -9.87 2.16 7.56
CA LEU A 12 -10.29 1.44 8.76
C LEU A 12 -11.39 0.40 8.49
N HIS A 13 -11.90 0.32 7.26
CA HIS A 13 -12.98 -0.60 6.89
C HIS A 13 -12.52 -2.08 6.97
N ASP A 14 -13.36 -2.96 7.52
CA ASP A 14 -13.01 -4.38 7.74
C ASP A 14 -12.73 -5.15 6.44
N SER A 15 -13.35 -4.75 5.33
CA SER A 15 -13.15 -5.39 4.02
C SER A 15 -11.93 -4.87 3.24
N LEU A 16 -11.08 -4.02 3.83
CA LEU A 16 -9.92 -3.46 3.14
C LEU A 16 -8.82 -4.53 2.99
N LYS A 17 -8.62 -4.99 1.75
CA LYS A 17 -7.59 -6.00 1.43
C LYS A 17 -6.32 -5.40 0.83
N PHE A 18 -6.44 -4.33 0.06
CA PHE A 18 -5.31 -3.68 -0.61
C PHE A 18 -5.32 -2.18 -0.38
N ILE A 19 -4.13 -1.63 -0.18
CA ILE A 19 -3.86 -0.20 -0.25
C ILE A 19 -2.86 -0.01 -1.39
N VAL A 20 -3.26 0.70 -2.44
CA VAL A 20 -2.38 1.01 -3.57
C VAL A 20 -1.91 2.46 -3.43
N VAL A 21 -0.60 2.63 -3.37
CA VAL A 21 0.09 3.91 -3.16
C VAL A 21 0.86 4.24 -4.43
N ILE A 22 0.41 5.24 -5.19
CA ILE A 22 0.99 5.58 -6.50
C ILE A 22 1.62 6.96 -6.44
N GLY A 23 2.93 7.05 -6.72
CA GLY A 23 3.65 8.33 -6.82
C GLY A 23 3.65 9.17 -5.54
N TYR A 24 3.45 8.53 -4.39
CA TYR A 24 3.42 9.20 -3.09
C TYR A 24 4.80 9.16 -2.44
N SER A 25 5.32 10.33 -2.08
CA SER A 25 6.66 10.46 -1.51
C SER A 25 6.77 10.09 -0.03
N PHE A 26 5.66 9.82 0.65
CA PHE A 26 5.60 9.65 2.11
C PHE A 26 6.08 10.88 2.91
N SER A 27 6.00 12.08 2.34
CA SER A 27 6.39 13.31 3.04
C SER A 27 5.30 13.90 3.95
N ASP A 28 4.08 13.34 3.97
CA ASP A 28 2.99 13.78 4.85
C ASP A 28 2.86 12.83 6.06
N ASP A 29 3.30 13.32 7.22
CA ASP A 29 3.27 12.56 8.47
C ASP A 29 1.87 12.15 8.90
N HIS A 30 0.85 12.95 8.60
CA HIS A 30 -0.52 12.65 9.01
C HIS A 30 -1.09 11.49 8.20
N ILE A 31 -0.85 11.47 6.89
CA ILE A 31 -1.20 10.33 6.02
C ILE A 31 -0.41 9.08 6.40
N ASN A 32 0.89 9.22 6.67
CA ASN A 32 1.75 8.11 7.09
C ASN A 32 1.24 7.47 8.39
N ARG A 33 0.81 8.27 9.37
CA ARG A 33 0.20 7.76 10.62
C ARG A 33 -1.09 6.98 10.37
N LEU A 34 -1.93 7.41 9.43
CA LEU A 34 -3.14 6.67 9.07
C LEU A 34 -2.80 5.33 8.40
N LEU A 35 -1.81 5.31 7.52
CA LEU A 35 -1.30 4.07 6.91
C LEU A 35 -0.76 3.12 7.99
N GLN A 36 0.05 3.62 8.92
CA GLN A 36 0.55 2.85 10.07
C GLN A 36 -0.58 2.23 10.89
N GLN A 37 -1.59 3.02 11.24
CA GLN A 37 -2.75 2.54 12.00
C GLN A 37 -3.49 1.42 11.27
N SER A 38 -3.71 1.58 9.97
CA SER A 38 -4.36 0.55 9.15
C SER A 38 -3.53 -0.75 9.11
N MET A 39 -2.22 -0.64 8.92
CA MET A 39 -1.30 -1.79 8.89
C MET A 39 -1.23 -2.57 10.20
N GLN A 40 -1.32 -1.88 11.33
CA GLN A 40 -1.27 -2.48 12.67
C GLN A 40 -2.58 -3.20 13.00
N GLN A 41 -3.71 -2.63 12.61
CA GLN A 41 -5.03 -3.22 12.88
C GLN A 41 -5.34 -4.39 11.95
N ARG A 42 -4.78 -4.40 10.73
CA ARG A 42 -5.15 -5.36 9.67
C ARG A 42 -3.93 -6.15 9.20
N ILE A 43 -3.72 -7.29 9.84
CA ILE A 43 -2.57 -8.16 9.52
C ILE A 43 -2.63 -8.77 8.11
N TYR A 44 -3.78 -8.76 7.43
CA TYR A 44 -3.93 -9.31 6.07
C TYR A 44 -3.96 -8.26 4.96
N THR A 45 -4.02 -6.96 5.29
CA THR A 45 -4.02 -5.92 4.27
C THR A 45 -2.64 -5.82 3.63
N LYS A 46 -2.60 -5.89 2.30
CA LYS A 46 -1.39 -5.68 1.50
C LYS A 46 -1.26 -4.22 1.07
N ILE A 47 -0.03 -3.73 1.00
CA ILE A 47 0.29 -2.40 0.51
C ILE A 47 1.14 -2.54 -0.74
N ILE A 48 0.65 -1.95 -1.82
CA ILE A 48 1.30 -1.95 -3.12
C ILE A 48 1.83 -0.54 -3.35
N ILE A 49 3.15 -0.40 -3.46
CA ILE A 49 3.83 0.88 -3.62
C ILE A 49 4.36 0.95 -5.05
N VAL A 50 3.81 1.90 -5.81
CA VAL A 50 4.10 2.11 -7.21
C VAL A 50 4.86 3.43 -7.34
N ALA A 51 6.15 3.33 -7.63
CA ALA A 51 6.99 4.48 -7.86
C ALA A 51 8.21 4.06 -8.70
N PRO A 52 8.71 4.94 -9.58
CA PRO A 52 10.01 4.72 -10.20
C PRO A 52 11.12 4.94 -9.17
N TYR A 53 12.08 4.02 -9.11
CA TYR A 53 13.27 4.12 -8.26
C TYR A 53 14.50 3.50 -8.94
N ASP A 54 15.67 4.06 -8.67
CA ASP A 54 16.93 3.57 -9.25
C ASP A 54 17.44 2.31 -8.54
N GLN A 55 17.29 2.26 -7.21
CA GLN A 55 17.71 1.16 -6.34
C GLN A 55 16.60 0.83 -5.33
N GLU A 56 16.19 -0.43 -5.29
CA GLU A 56 15.09 -0.89 -4.44
C GLU A 56 15.38 -0.74 -2.96
N SER A 57 16.58 -1.15 -2.51
CA SER A 57 16.98 -1.08 -1.10
C SER A 57 16.95 0.33 -0.52
N ASP A 58 17.37 1.32 -1.32
CA ASP A 58 17.40 2.72 -0.88
C ASP A 58 15.99 3.29 -0.79
N HIS A 59 15.14 2.91 -1.76
CA HIS A 59 13.73 3.28 -1.78
C HIS A 59 12.97 2.68 -0.59
N GLU A 60 13.16 1.39 -0.36
CA GLU A 60 12.63 0.66 0.78
C GLU A 60 13.06 1.33 2.09
N LEU A 61 14.36 1.56 2.29
CA LEU A 61 14.89 2.19 3.51
C LEU A 61 14.30 3.60 3.73
N ALA A 62 14.16 4.40 2.67
CA ALA A 62 13.53 5.71 2.76
C ALA A 62 12.07 5.64 3.21
N ILE A 63 11.31 4.67 2.70
CA ILE A 63 9.92 4.44 3.08
C ILE A 63 9.84 3.90 4.51
N MET A 64 10.70 2.96 4.90
CA MET A 64 10.76 2.43 6.27
C MET A 64 10.93 3.55 7.29
N ASN A 65 11.86 4.46 7.03
CA ASN A 65 12.13 5.60 7.90
C ASN A 65 10.92 6.54 8.01
N LYS A 66 10.24 6.83 6.89
CA LYS A 66 9.06 7.72 6.86
C LYS A 66 7.82 7.07 7.47
N LEU A 67 7.66 5.76 7.32
CA LEU A 67 6.59 4.96 7.91
C LEU A 67 6.94 4.44 9.30
N MET A 68 8.11 4.75 9.86
CA MET A 68 8.55 4.31 11.19
C MET A 68 8.31 2.81 11.44
N ILE A 69 8.63 1.98 10.45
CA ILE A 69 8.51 0.52 10.52
C ILE A 69 9.89 -0.12 10.57
N ASN A 70 9.99 -1.23 11.30
CA ASN A 70 11.28 -1.90 11.56
C ASN A 70 11.69 -2.87 10.45
N SER A 71 10.73 -3.37 9.67
CA SER A 71 10.98 -4.26 8.53
C SER A 71 9.75 -4.33 7.63
N PHE A 72 9.97 -4.56 6.34
CA PHE A 72 8.91 -5.02 5.45
C PHE A 72 8.67 -6.52 5.62
N ASN A 73 7.42 -6.93 5.43
CA ASN A 73 7.04 -8.34 5.31
C ASN A 73 6.36 -8.56 3.94
N ASP A 74 5.88 -9.76 3.71
CA ASP A 74 5.17 -10.21 2.49
C ASP A 74 3.89 -9.40 2.15
N ARG A 75 3.48 -8.48 3.01
CA ARG A 75 2.37 -7.54 2.78
C ARG A 75 2.78 -6.33 1.96
N PHE A 76 4.06 -5.98 1.90
CA PHE A 76 4.55 -4.87 1.10
C PHE A 76 5.00 -5.37 -0.26
N ILE A 77 4.48 -4.75 -1.30
CA ILE A 77 4.79 -5.08 -2.69
C ILE A 77 5.30 -3.79 -3.34
N PHE A 78 6.56 -3.78 -3.75
CA PHE A 78 7.17 -2.66 -4.46
C PHE A 78 7.12 -2.91 -5.97
N LEU A 79 6.65 -1.92 -6.72
CA LEU A 79 6.61 -1.95 -8.17
C LEU A 79 7.41 -0.77 -8.71
N ASN A 80 8.56 -1.08 -9.30
CA ASN A 80 9.43 -0.11 -9.98
C ASN A 80 8.87 0.26 -11.35
N GLU A 81 7.86 1.11 -11.36
CA GLU A 81 7.22 1.57 -12.60
C GLU A 81 6.58 2.94 -12.40
N THR A 82 6.26 3.58 -13.51
CA THR A 82 5.51 4.83 -13.49
C THR A 82 4.03 4.59 -13.19
N ALA A 83 3.37 5.62 -12.66
CA ALA A 83 1.92 5.61 -12.46
C ALA A 83 1.16 5.25 -13.75
N LYS A 84 1.64 5.72 -14.91
CA LYS A 84 1.00 5.46 -16.20
C LYS A 84 1.04 3.97 -16.54
N GLU A 85 2.23 3.36 -16.48
CA GLU A 85 2.43 1.93 -16.77
C GLU A 85 1.57 1.06 -15.84
N PHE A 86 1.54 1.40 -14.54
CA PHE A 86 0.70 0.68 -13.58
C PHE A 86 -0.80 0.79 -13.90
N MET A 87 -1.28 1.98 -14.25
CA MET A 87 -2.71 2.18 -14.55
C MET A 87 -3.15 1.47 -15.83
N GLU A 88 -2.26 1.35 -16.82
CA GLU A 88 -2.55 0.63 -18.08
C GLU A 88 -2.69 -0.89 -17.88
N LYS A 89 -2.01 -1.47 -16.87
CA LYS A 89 -2.09 -2.90 -16.54
C LYS A 89 -3.07 -3.22 -15.40
N LEU A 90 -3.64 -2.20 -14.76
CA LEU A 90 -4.47 -2.39 -13.58
C LEU A 90 -5.75 -3.15 -13.94
N SER A 91 -5.86 -4.37 -13.41
CA SER A 91 -7.00 -5.26 -13.63
C SER A 91 -7.32 -6.04 -12.36
N SER A 92 -8.48 -6.71 -12.31
CA SER A 92 -8.79 -7.62 -11.21
C SER A 92 -7.79 -8.77 -11.10
N ASP A 93 -7.30 -9.27 -12.24
CA ASP A 93 -6.33 -10.38 -12.28
C ASP A 93 -5.02 -10.02 -11.59
N PHE A 94 -4.59 -8.76 -11.69
CA PHE A 94 -3.41 -8.26 -10.98
C PHE A 94 -3.54 -8.44 -9.45
N PHE A 95 -4.71 -8.18 -8.89
CA PHE A 95 -4.95 -8.35 -7.45
C PHE A 95 -5.05 -9.82 -7.04
N ILE A 96 -5.61 -10.67 -7.91
CA ILE A 96 -5.71 -12.12 -7.67
C ILE A 96 -4.31 -12.75 -7.62
N ASP A 97 -3.42 -12.43 -8.56
CA ASP A 97 -2.03 -12.93 -8.57
C ASP A 97 -1.27 -12.54 -7.29
N LYS A 98 -1.47 -11.31 -6.81
CA LYS A 98 -0.76 -10.79 -5.64
C LYS A 98 -1.35 -11.23 -4.30
N TYR A 99 -2.38 -12.07 -4.31
CA TYR A 99 -3.12 -12.47 -3.11
C TYR A 99 -3.41 -13.99 -3.09
N PRO A 100 -2.46 -14.80 -2.59
CA PRO A 100 -2.72 -16.21 -2.41
C PRO A 100 -3.55 -16.46 -1.15
N GLN A 101 -4.83 -16.81 -1.35
CA GLN A 101 -5.74 -17.53 -0.45
C GLN A 101 -6.06 -16.89 0.91
N ASP A 102 -7.10 -16.04 0.93
CA ASP A 102 -7.92 -15.78 2.12
C ASP A 102 -9.18 -16.65 2.02
N PRO A 103 -9.49 -17.49 3.03
CA PRO A 103 -10.65 -18.37 3.00
C PRO A 103 -12.00 -17.64 2.94
N ASP A 104 -12.05 -16.32 3.19
CA ASP A 104 -13.26 -15.50 3.13
C ASP A 104 -13.35 -14.60 1.87
N MET A 105 -12.67 -14.95 0.77
CA MET A 105 -12.83 -14.19 -0.48
C MET A 105 -14.24 -14.40 -1.10
N PRO A 106 -14.94 -13.33 -1.52
CA PRO A 106 -16.24 -13.45 -2.20
C PRO A 106 -16.13 -13.90 -3.67
N PHE A 107 -14.92 -14.22 -4.16
CA PHE A 107 -14.64 -14.78 -5.48
C PHE A 107 -13.57 -15.86 -5.37
#